data_AF-A0A959B6X7-F1
#
_entry.id   AF-A0A959B6X7-F1
#
_cell.length_a   1.000
_cell.length_b   1.000
_cell.length_c   1.000
_cell.angle_alpha   90.00
_cell.angle_beta   90.00
_cell.angle_gamma   90.00
#
_symmetry.space_group_name_H-M   'P 1'
#
loop_
_entity.id
_entity.type
_entity.pdbx_description
1 polymer ?
#
loop_
_entity_poly.entity_id
_entity_poly.type
_entity_poly.pdbx_seq_one_letter_code
_entity_poly.pdbx_strand_id
1 'polypeptide(L)'
;MDMVSAYGAFAARGLRPEVHYIRRVEASDGTVLFDYEALTDTCNWKRPMWTYEADIMNEMLQAAVDRGTGRRIRFRYNMKEPLAGKTGTSQNHSDGWFIGYTPRIVAGAWVGAESPAVRFRNLSLGQGANTALPIVASFIQKLSANEAYAALSNTPFPEPSESVKDALNCLDKLSPQPKEQPDPIPEENHTKDAAIGALSSPGPGRG
;
A
#
# COMPACT_ATOMS: atom_id res chain seq x y z
N MET A 1 9.36 5.35 13.40
CA MET A 1 9.61 3.90 13.62
C MET A 1 8.33 3.13 13.89
N ASP A 2 7.31 3.77 14.46
CA ASP A 2 6.05 3.11 14.83
C ASP A 2 5.36 2.41 13.66
N MET A 3 5.37 3.02 12.48
CA MET A 3 4.78 2.42 11.28
C MET A 3 5.45 1.10 10.89
N VAL A 4 6.79 1.04 10.90
CA VAL A 4 7.53 -0.19 10.58
C VAL A 4 7.27 -1.26 11.65
N SER A 5 7.24 -0.88 12.93
CA SER A 5 6.90 -1.79 14.03
C SER A 5 5.49 -2.37 13.88
N ALA A 6 4.52 -1.57 13.45
CA ALA A 6 3.14 -2.04 13.23
C ALA A 6 3.07 -3.08 12.11
N TYR A 7 3.76 -2.86 10.98
CA TYR A 7 3.84 -3.86 9.90
C TYR A 7 4.61 -5.12 10.30
N GLY A 8 5.52 -5.00 11.28
CA GLY A 8 6.15 -6.13 11.95
C GLY A 8 5.13 -7.12 12.55
N ALA A 9 3.96 -6.63 12.98
CA ALA A 9 2.90 -7.51 13.48
C ALA A 9 2.30 -8.42 12.40
N PHE A 10 2.17 -7.92 11.16
CA PHE A 10 1.70 -8.72 10.03
C PHE A 10 2.76 -9.73 9.60
N ALA A 11 4.02 -9.27 9.46
CA ALA A 11 5.15 -10.12 9.09
C ALA A 11 5.36 -11.28 10.08
N ALA A 12 5.20 -11.00 11.38
CA ALA A 12 5.30 -11.99 12.46
C ALA A 12 3.96 -12.65 12.81
N ARG A 13 3.01 -12.68 11.85
CA ARG A 13 1.75 -13.45 11.92
C ARG A 13 0.92 -13.23 13.19
N GLY A 14 0.83 -11.95 13.59
CA GLY A 14 -0.02 -11.46 14.66
C GLY A 14 0.71 -11.16 15.97
N LEU A 15 1.97 -11.57 16.12
CA LEU A 15 2.83 -11.14 17.22
C LEU A 15 3.52 -9.82 16.85
N ARG A 16 3.65 -8.89 17.80
CA ARG A 16 4.38 -7.64 17.61
C ARG A 16 5.72 -7.71 18.35
N PRO A 17 6.84 -7.97 17.64
CA PRO A 17 8.16 -7.90 18.24
C PRO A 17 8.45 -6.49 18.75
N GLU A 18 9.11 -6.40 19.90
CA GLU A 18 9.60 -5.13 20.42
C GLU A 18 10.86 -4.69 19.67
N VAL A 19 10.86 -3.43 19.22
CA VAL A 19 11.98 -2.85 18.49
C VAL A 19 13.03 -2.37 19.48
N HIS A 20 14.25 -2.86 19.33
CA HIS A 20 15.40 -2.47 20.13
C HIS A 20 16.57 -2.13 19.21
N TYR A 21 17.44 -1.22 19.65
CA TYR A 21 18.63 -0.79 18.91
C TYR A 21 19.91 -1.36 19.49
N ILE A 22 19.94 -1.54 20.81
CA ILE A 22 21.08 -2.06 21.55
C ILE A 22 20.80 -3.53 21.80
N ARG A 23 21.65 -4.41 21.26
CA ARG A 23 21.57 -5.85 21.53
C ARG A 23 22.31 -6.20 22.81
N ARG A 24 23.50 -5.64 23.03
CA ARG A 24 24.38 -6.03 24.12
C ARG A 24 25.33 -4.90 24.50
N VAL A 25 25.61 -4.75 25.79
CA VAL A 25 26.58 -3.80 26.35
C VAL A 25 27.55 -4.59 27.23
N GLU A 26 28.85 -4.44 26.97
CA GLU A 26 29.93 -5.08 27.70
C GLU A 26 30.88 -4.02 28.26
N ALA A 27 31.41 -4.27 29.46
CA ALA A 27 32.51 -3.51 30.03
C ALA A 27 33.82 -3.88 29.33
N SER A 28 34.86 -3.06 29.53
CA SER A 28 36.19 -3.28 28.91
C SER A 28 36.87 -4.59 29.32
N ASP A 29 36.47 -5.17 30.44
CA ASP A 29 36.95 -6.46 30.93
C ASP A 29 36.14 -7.66 30.40
N GLY A 30 35.15 -7.42 29.53
CA GLY A 30 34.26 -8.44 28.98
C GLY A 30 33.02 -8.73 29.83
N THR A 31 32.83 -8.06 30.97
CA THR A 31 31.63 -8.24 31.79
C THR A 31 30.38 -7.75 31.06
N VAL A 32 29.37 -8.61 30.94
CA VAL A 32 28.09 -8.27 30.29
C VAL A 32 27.26 -7.43 31.23
N LEU A 33 26.97 -6.19 30.83
CA LEU A 33 26.13 -5.26 31.61
C LEU A 33 24.68 -5.31 31.16
N PHE A 34 24.44 -5.62 29.89
CA PHE A 34 23.12 -5.71 29.29
C PHE A 34 23.15 -6.69 28.12
N ASP A 35 22.16 -7.57 28.02
CA ASP A 35 21.94 -8.43 26.86
C ASP A 35 20.43 -8.56 26.61
N TYR A 36 19.98 -8.00 25.49
CA TYR A 36 18.57 -7.98 25.14
C TYR A 36 18.01 -9.39 24.94
N GLU A 37 18.75 -10.30 24.31
CA GLU A 37 18.25 -11.66 24.05
C GLU A 37 18.11 -12.46 25.34
N ALA A 38 19.03 -12.27 26.28
CA ALA A 38 18.93 -12.88 27.61
C ALA A 38 17.79 -12.31 28.46
N LEU A 39 17.41 -11.05 28.23
CA LEU A 39 16.38 -10.35 29.00
C LEU A 39 14.98 -10.44 28.36
N THR A 40 14.89 -10.78 27.08
CA THR A 40 13.63 -10.76 26.33
C THR A 40 13.00 -12.13 26.29
N ASP A 41 11.90 -12.30 27.02
CA ASP A 41 11.03 -13.45 26.84
C ASP A 41 10.14 -13.24 25.60
N THR A 42 10.51 -13.88 24.50
CA THR A 42 9.74 -13.86 23.25
C THR A 42 8.32 -14.43 23.42
N CYS A 43 8.04 -15.20 24.48
CA CYS A 43 6.69 -15.68 24.79
C CYS A 43 5.74 -14.55 25.22
N ASN A 44 6.28 -13.40 25.64
CA ASN A 44 5.51 -12.25 26.13
C ASN A 44 5.30 -11.15 25.08
N TRP A 45 5.64 -11.39 23.82
CA TRP A 45 5.34 -10.43 22.76
C TRP A 45 3.83 -10.18 22.67
N LYS A 46 3.47 -8.90 22.54
CA LYS A 46 2.07 -8.49 22.41
C LYS A 46 1.49 -9.11 21.14
N ARG A 47 0.27 -9.66 21.24
CA ARG A 47 -0.49 -10.21 20.10
C ARG A 47 -1.68 -9.31 19.76
N PRO A 48 -1.51 -8.26 18.94
CA PRO A 48 -2.61 -7.38 18.55
C PRO A 48 -3.67 -8.05 17.65
N MET A 49 -3.35 -9.16 16.99
CA MET A 49 -4.28 -9.90 16.11
C MET A 49 -3.94 -11.39 16.10
N TRP A 50 -4.88 -12.25 15.70
CA TRP A 50 -4.58 -13.67 15.54
C TRP A 50 -3.84 -13.92 14.23
N THR A 51 -3.25 -15.11 14.16
CA THR A 51 -2.55 -15.58 12.97
C THR A 51 -3.46 -15.61 11.74
N TYR A 52 -4.74 -15.97 11.94
CA TYR A 52 -5.74 -15.96 10.88
C TYR A 52 -5.92 -14.57 10.23
N GLU A 53 -6.11 -13.51 11.02
CA GLU A 53 -6.25 -12.16 10.45
C GLU A 53 -4.94 -11.65 9.85
N ALA A 54 -3.80 -11.97 10.48
CA ALA A 54 -2.50 -11.58 9.94
C ALA A 54 -2.21 -12.23 8.59
N ASP A 55 -2.59 -13.50 8.39
CA ASP A 55 -2.43 -14.21 7.13
C ASP A 55 -3.34 -13.65 6.03
N ILE A 56 -4.60 -13.31 6.35
CA ILE A 56 -5.48 -12.56 5.42
C ILE A 56 -4.81 -11.25 5.00
N MET A 57 -4.28 -10.48 5.97
CA MET A 57 -3.60 -9.22 5.68
C MET A 57 -2.35 -9.42 4.82
N ASN A 58 -1.58 -10.48 5.06
CA ASN A 58 -0.41 -10.80 4.25
C ASN A 58 -0.80 -11.10 2.80
N GLU A 59 -1.85 -11.88 2.55
CA GLU A 59 -2.37 -12.14 1.20
C GLU A 59 -2.84 -10.86 0.50
N MET A 60 -3.62 -10.03 1.20
CA MET A 60 -4.09 -8.75 0.66
C MET A 60 -2.94 -7.79 0.32
N LEU A 61 -1.90 -7.75 1.16
CA LEU A 61 -0.74 -6.87 0.97
C LEU A 61 0.25 -7.42 -0.07
N GLN A 62 0.33 -8.74 -0.26
CA GLN A 62 1.00 -9.35 -1.42
C GLN A 62 0.26 -8.97 -2.71
N ALA A 63 -1.07 -9.08 -2.73
CA ALA A 63 -1.87 -8.66 -3.88
C ALA A 63 -1.71 -7.15 -4.19
N ALA A 64 -1.62 -6.29 -3.18
CA ALA A 64 -1.36 -4.86 -3.36
C ALA A 64 0.01 -4.58 -4.02
N VAL A 65 1.01 -5.43 -3.76
CA VAL A 65 2.32 -5.40 -4.39
C VAL A 65 2.29 -5.98 -5.79
N ASP A 66 1.60 -7.08 -6.03
CA ASP A 66 1.67 -7.80 -7.31
C ASP A 66 0.72 -7.24 -8.37
N ARG A 67 -0.44 -6.73 -7.94
CA ARG A 67 -1.55 -6.30 -8.81
C ARG A 67 -2.00 -4.86 -8.52
N GLY A 68 -1.72 -4.34 -7.33
CA GLY A 68 -2.15 -3.02 -6.90
C GLY A 68 -1.15 -1.88 -7.16
N THR A 69 -1.22 -0.85 -6.30
CA THR A 69 -0.40 0.36 -6.41
C THR A 69 1.10 0.11 -6.20
N GLY A 70 1.47 -1.00 -5.57
CA GLY A 70 2.87 -1.43 -5.38
C GLY A 70 3.49 -2.10 -6.61
N ARG A 71 2.69 -2.42 -7.65
CA ARG A 71 3.10 -3.23 -8.83
C ARG A 71 4.34 -2.74 -9.56
N ARG A 72 4.70 -1.47 -9.41
CA ARG A 72 5.98 -0.92 -9.91
C ARG A 72 7.20 -1.68 -9.40
N ILE A 73 7.18 -2.22 -8.19
CA ILE A 73 8.29 -3.03 -7.67
C ILE A 73 8.55 -4.27 -8.54
N ARG A 74 7.49 -4.86 -9.11
CA ARG A 74 7.59 -6.02 -10.00
C ARG A 74 8.11 -5.64 -11.39
N PHE A 75 7.45 -4.71 -12.09
CA PHE A 75 7.79 -4.46 -13.50
C PHE A 75 8.99 -3.52 -13.72
N ARG A 76 9.29 -2.61 -12.78
CA ARG A 76 10.40 -1.65 -12.92
C ARG A 76 11.69 -2.13 -12.26
N TYR A 77 11.58 -2.84 -11.14
CA TYR A 77 12.73 -3.35 -10.38
C TYR A 77 12.93 -4.85 -10.56
N ASN A 78 12.05 -5.54 -11.29
CA ASN A 78 12.13 -6.98 -11.54
C ASN A 78 12.28 -7.82 -10.27
N MET A 79 11.70 -7.34 -9.17
CA MET A 79 11.77 -8.02 -7.88
C MET A 79 10.85 -9.23 -7.86
N LYS A 80 11.41 -10.39 -7.51
CA LYS A 80 10.71 -11.69 -7.45
C LYS A 80 10.55 -12.20 -6.02
N GLU A 81 11.10 -11.47 -5.06
CA GLU A 81 11.02 -11.76 -3.64
C GLU A 81 9.56 -11.80 -3.18
N PRO A 82 9.22 -12.68 -2.22
CA PRO A 82 7.89 -12.78 -1.62
C PRO A 82 7.62 -11.54 -0.76
N LEU A 83 7.01 -10.52 -1.39
CA LEU A 83 6.86 -9.19 -0.81
C LEU A 83 5.39 -8.87 -0.60
N ALA A 84 5.08 -8.46 0.62
CA ALA A 84 3.85 -7.77 0.97
C ALA A 84 4.17 -6.28 1.19
N GLY A 85 3.22 -5.39 0.95
CA GLY A 85 3.46 -3.99 1.22
C GLY A 85 2.35 -3.05 0.77
N LYS A 86 2.49 -1.78 1.14
CA LYS A 86 1.52 -0.75 0.81
C LYS A 86 2.19 0.58 0.49
N THR A 87 1.69 1.22 -0.56
CA THR A 87 1.99 2.63 -0.85
C THR A 87 1.06 3.55 -0.06
N GLY A 88 1.61 4.61 0.50
CA GLY A 88 0.89 5.76 1.05
C GLY A 88 1.26 7.03 0.29
N THR A 89 0.31 7.95 0.15
CA THR A 89 0.56 9.28 -0.44
C THR A 89 -0.35 10.26 0.26
N SER A 90 0.22 11.30 0.87
CA SER A 90 -0.57 12.33 1.55
C SER A 90 -1.25 13.26 0.55
N GLN A 91 -2.22 14.02 1.05
CA GLN A 91 -2.93 15.00 0.25
C GLN A 91 -1.97 16.05 -0.32
N ASN A 92 -2.30 16.63 -1.48
CA ASN A 92 -1.43 17.58 -2.19
C ASN A 92 -0.06 17.03 -2.60
N HIS A 93 0.17 15.72 -2.47
CA HIS A 93 1.42 15.07 -2.84
C HIS A 93 2.61 15.66 -2.09
N SER A 94 2.46 15.94 -0.78
CA SER A 94 3.58 16.41 0.06
C SER A 94 4.49 15.25 0.48
N ASP A 95 3.92 14.06 0.67
CA ASP A 95 4.61 12.90 1.22
C ASP A 95 4.30 11.63 0.44
N GLY A 96 5.34 10.90 0.12
CA GLY A 96 5.26 9.53 -0.38
C GLY A 96 5.78 8.55 0.68
N TRP A 97 5.00 7.50 0.91
CA TRP A 97 5.38 6.40 1.80
C TRP A 97 5.34 5.08 1.04
N PHE A 98 6.26 4.20 1.41
CA PHE A 98 6.15 2.79 1.06
C PHE A 98 6.69 1.97 2.21
N ILE A 99 5.89 1.00 2.66
CA ILE A 99 6.32 -0.03 3.60
C ILE A 99 6.17 -1.35 2.88
N GLY A 100 7.29 -2.05 2.75
CA GLY A 100 7.38 -3.37 2.13
C GLY A 100 8.08 -4.34 3.07
N TYR A 101 7.66 -5.59 3.06
CA TYR A 101 8.18 -6.59 3.96
C TYR A 101 8.12 -8.00 3.39
N THR A 102 8.98 -8.83 3.94
CA THR A 102 8.96 -10.29 3.86
C THR A 102 8.63 -10.82 5.27
N PRO A 103 8.48 -12.14 5.47
CA PRO A 103 8.32 -12.71 6.81
C PRO A 103 9.47 -12.40 7.78
N ARG A 104 10.64 -11.98 7.28
CA ARG A 104 11.87 -11.82 8.09
C ARG A 104 12.38 -10.39 8.18
N ILE A 105 11.90 -9.48 7.36
CA ILE A 105 12.30 -8.08 7.41
C ILE A 105 11.18 -7.15 6.99
N VAL A 106 11.03 -6.04 7.71
CA VAL A 106 10.15 -4.93 7.35
C VAL A 106 11.01 -3.71 7.04
N ALA A 107 10.78 -3.10 5.88
CA ALA A 107 11.46 -1.88 5.45
C ALA A 107 10.42 -0.82 5.08
N GLY A 108 10.60 0.37 5.65
CA GLY A 108 9.76 1.53 5.37
C GLY A 108 10.59 2.71 4.91
N ALA A 109 10.10 3.42 3.90
CA ALA A 109 10.67 4.69 3.48
C ALA A 109 9.58 5.77 3.44
N TRP A 110 10.00 6.97 3.79
CA TRP A 110 9.25 8.21 3.61
C TRP A 110 10.10 9.15 2.77
N VAL A 111 9.44 9.85 1.85
CA VAL A 111 10.02 10.92 1.08
C VAL A 111 9.06 12.09 1.10
N GLY A 112 9.52 13.21 1.64
CA GLY A 112 8.79 14.45 1.73
C GLY A 112 9.73 15.56 2.16
N ALA A 113 9.17 16.67 2.62
CA ALA A 113 9.90 17.79 3.18
C ALA A 113 9.42 18.06 4.60
N GLU A 114 10.25 18.74 5.39
CA GLU A 114 9.89 19.15 6.74
C GLU A 114 8.66 20.07 6.76
N SER A 115 8.53 20.95 5.76
CA SER A 115 7.36 21.80 5.56
C SER A 115 6.44 21.22 4.48
N PRO A 116 5.13 21.01 4.78
CA PRO A 116 4.14 20.54 3.79
C PRO A 116 3.91 21.50 2.62
N ALA A 117 4.35 22.76 2.73
CA ALA A 117 4.31 23.72 1.64
C ALA A 117 5.22 23.32 0.48
N VAL A 118 6.30 22.59 0.76
CA VAL A 118 7.16 21.97 -0.23
C VAL A 118 6.53 20.65 -0.64
N ARG A 119 6.05 20.60 -1.88
CA ARG A 119 5.29 19.46 -2.40
C ARG A 119 5.69 19.13 -3.82
N PHE A 120 5.40 17.89 -4.22
CA PHE A 120 5.57 17.50 -5.60
C PHE A 120 4.56 18.21 -6.49
N ARG A 121 4.97 18.55 -7.73
CA ARG A 121 4.13 19.29 -8.69
C ARG A 121 2.83 18.58 -9.03
N ASN A 122 2.80 17.24 -8.96
CA ASN A 122 1.63 16.42 -9.26
C ASN A 122 1.74 15.03 -8.63
N LEU A 123 0.63 14.29 -8.65
CA LEU A 123 0.52 12.94 -8.08
C LEU A 123 1.52 11.96 -8.70
N SER A 124 1.73 12.04 -10.02
CA SER A 124 2.61 11.10 -10.72
C SER A 124 4.03 11.14 -10.14
N LEU A 125 4.49 12.35 -9.80
CA LEU A 125 5.79 12.59 -9.18
C LEU A 125 5.82 12.28 -7.69
N GLY A 126 4.77 12.65 -6.94
CA GLY A 126 4.76 12.55 -5.47
C GLY A 126 4.17 11.28 -4.89
N GLN A 127 3.55 10.42 -5.70
CA GLN A 127 3.03 9.13 -5.23
C GLN A 127 4.15 8.28 -4.61
N GLY A 128 3.82 7.55 -3.54
CA GLY A 128 4.77 6.69 -2.83
C GLY A 128 5.45 5.64 -3.72
N ALA A 129 4.75 5.19 -4.77
CA ALA A 129 5.31 4.28 -5.77
C ALA A 129 6.44 4.91 -6.59
N ASN A 130 6.51 6.25 -6.72
CA ASN A 130 7.53 6.95 -7.50
C ASN A 130 8.65 7.51 -6.62
N THR A 131 8.43 7.63 -5.31
CA THR A 131 9.36 8.26 -4.36
C THR A 131 9.95 7.25 -3.37
N ALA A 132 9.17 6.81 -2.39
CA ALA A 132 9.61 5.93 -1.30
C ALA A 132 9.85 4.47 -1.74
N LEU A 133 9.01 3.92 -2.61
CA LEU A 133 9.13 2.54 -3.10
C LEU A 133 10.52 2.23 -3.72
N PRO A 134 11.10 3.07 -4.60
CA PRO A 134 12.46 2.91 -5.11
C PRO A 134 13.52 2.63 -4.03
N ILE A 135 13.42 3.31 -2.88
CA ILE A 135 14.40 3.21 -1.79
C ILE A 135 14.32 1.81 -1.16
N VAL A 136 13.10 1.36 -0.84
CA VAL A 136 12.85 0.03 -0.27
C VAL A 136 13.24 -1.07 -1.26
N ALA A 137 12.90 -0.91 -2.54
CA ALA A 137 13.26 -1.86 -3.58
C ALA A 137 14.79 -2.05 -3.66
N SER A 138 15.54 -0.94 -3.73
CA SER A 138 17.00 -0.99 -3.77
C SER A 138 17.60 -1.62 -2.52
N PHE A 139 17.04 -1.32 -1.35
CA PHE A 139 17.50 -1.92 -0.09
C PHE A 139 17.32 -3.44 -0.09
N ILE A 140 16.13 -3.95 -0.43
CA ILE A 140 15.84 -5.39 -0.43
C ILE A 140 16.66 -6.12 -1.51
N GLN A 141 16.85 -5.52 -2.70
CA GLN A 141 17.71 -6.09 -3.73
C GLN A 141 19.14 -6.27 -3.25
N LYS A 142 19.70 -5.30 -2.51
CA LYS A 142 21.04 -5.41 -1.93
C LYS A 142 21.12 -6.52 -0.88
N LEU A 143 20.07 -6.72 -0.07
CA LEU A 143 20.00 -7.85 0.85
C LEU A 143 19.96 -9.19 0.10
N SER A 144 19.17 -9.27 -0.97
CA SER A 144 19.05 -10.49 -1.77
C SER A 144 20.34 -10.84 -2.51
N ALA A 145 21.12 -9.84 -2.92
CA ALA A 145 22.39 -10.04 -3.60
C ALA A 145 23.52 -10.48 -2.66
N ASN A 146 23.34 -10.37 -1.34
CA ASN A 146 24.33 -10.76 -0.34
C ASN A 146 23.90 -12.07 0.33
N GLU A 147 24.66 -13.14 0.16
CA GLU A 147 24.33 -14.47 0.69
C GLU A 147 24.09 -14.46 2.21
N ALA A 148 24.82 -13.64 2.97
CA ALA A 148 24.64 -13.53 4.42
C ALA A 148 23.25 -12.97 4.81
N TYR A 149 22.60 -12.23 3.91
CA TYR A 149 21.31 -11.59 4.14
C TYR A 149 20.19 -12.09 3.24
N ALA A 150 20.49 -12.94 2.25
CA ALA A 150 19.52 -13.43 1.27
C ALA A 150 18.32 -14.11 1.92
N ALA A 151 18.51 -14.77 3.07
CA ALA A 151 17.42 -15.38 3.81
C ALA A 151 16.41 -14.35 4.37
N LEU A 152 16.83 -13.10 4.63
CA LEU A 152 15.92 -12.04 5.06
C LEU A 152 14.97 -11.62 3.93
N SER A 153 15.44 -11.59 2.69
CA SER A 153 14.65 -11.14 1.52
C SER A 153 13.90 -12.27 0.81
N ASN A 154 14.38 -13.52 0.86
CA ASN A 154 13.85 -14.61 0.03
C ASN A 154 13.00 -15.64 0.78
N THR A 155 12.80 -15.49 2.10
CA THR A 155 11.94 -16.41 2.86
C THR A 155 10.48 -16.25 2.41
N PRO A 156 9.81 -17.31 1.91
CA PRO A 156 8.42 -17.24 1.49
C PRO A 156 7.49 -17.06 2.69
N PHE A 157 6.37 -16.37 2.46
CA PHE A 157 5.26 -16.37 3.42
C PHE A 157 4.76 -17.81 3.62
N PRO A 158 4.41 -18.20 4.86
CA PRO A 158 3.76 -19.49 5.07
C PRO A 158 2.48 -19.59 4.27
N GLU A 159 2.22 -20.78 3.72
CA GLU A 159 0.99 -21.06 2.98
C GLU A 159 -0.23 -20.78 3.88
N PRO A 160 -1.23 -20.00 3.41
CA PRO A 160 -2.42 -19.70 4.19
C PRO A 160 -3.27 -20.96 4.41
N SER A 161 -3.98 -21.00 5.53
CA SER A 161 -4.93 -22.09 5.82
C SER A 161 -6.11 -22.07 4.84
N GLU A 162 -6.80 -23.20 4.71
CA GLU A 162 -7.95 -23.31 3.81
C GLU A 162 -9.05 -22.29 4.16
N SER A 163 -9.28 -22.06 5.45
CA SER A 163 -10.20 -21.02 5.92
C SER A 163 -9.83 -19.61 5.47
N VAL A 164 -8.53 -19.29 5.38
CA VAL A 164 -8.06 -17.99 4.88
C VAL A 164 -8.31 -17.89 3.37
N LYS A 165 -8.03 -18.96 2.63
CA LYS A 165 -8.29 -19.02 1.18
C LYS A 165 -9.78 -18.85 0.88
N ASP A 166 -10.65 -19.52 1.64
CA ASP A 166 -12.10 -19.39 1.52
C ASP A 166 -12.59 -17.96 1.81
N ALA A 167 -12.04 -17.32 2.85
CA ALA A 167 -12.38 -15.94 3.18
C ALA A 167 -11.98 -14.96 2.07
N LEU A 168 -10.80 -15.13 1.47
CA LEU A 168 -10.34 -14.30 0.35
C LEU A 168 -11.17 -14.51 -0.91
N ASN A 169 -11.54 -15.76 -1.21
CA ASN A 169 -12.43 -16.09 -2.32
C ASN A 169 -13.83 -15.46 -2.16
N CYS A 170 -14.30 -15.31 -0.91
CA CYS A 170 -15.55 -14.61 -0.63
C CYS A 170 -15.41 -13.10 -0.84
N LEU A 171 -14.30 -12.51 -0.40
CA LEU A 171 -14.02 -11.07 -0.56
C LEU A 171 -13.89 -10.67 -2.04
N ASP A 172 -13.27 -11.50 -2.87
CA ASP A 172 -13.18 -11.25 -4.31
C ASP A 172 -14.58 -11.20 -4.96
N LYS A 173 -15.52 -12.01 -4.49
CA LYS A 173 -16.92 -12.00 -4.95
C LYS A 173 -17.72 -10.77 -4.49
N LEU A 174 -17.28 -10.12 -3.42
CA LEU A 174 -17.88 -8.88 -2.89
C LEU A 174 -17.21 -7.62 -3.46
N SER A 175 -16.13 -7.75 -4.23
CA SER A 175 -15.51 -6.62 -4.89
C SER A 175 -16.55 -5.97 -5.84
N PRO A 176 -16.72 -4.63 -5.80
CA PRO A 176 -17.67 -3.96 -6.67
C PRO A 176 -17.30 -4.25 -8.12
N GLN A 177 -18.19 -4.94 -8.82
CA GLN A 177 -18.05 -5.18 -10.25
C GLN A 177 -17.94 -3.82 -10.97
N PRO A 178 -17.19 -3.73 -12.07
CA PRO A 178 -17.12 -2.51 -12.86
C PRO A 178 -18.53 -1.99 -13.11
N LYS A 179 -18.80 -0.73 -12.78
CA LYS A 179 -20.09 -0.11 -13.10
C LYS A 179 -20.29 -0.25 -14.59
N GLU A 180 -21.31 -1.01 -14.99
CA GLU A 180 -21.74 -1.10 -16.38
C GLU A 180 -21.99 0.33 -16.87
N GLN A 181 -21.34 0.67 -17.99
CA GLN A 181 -21.44 2.00 -18.55
C GLN A 181 -22.90 2.21 -18.96
N PRO A 182 -23.60 3.24 -18.45
CA PRO A 182 -25.00 3.44 -18.81
C PRO A 182 -25.09 3.58 -20.32
N ASP A 183 -26.11 2.94 -20.90
CA ASP A 183 -26.37 2.96 -22.34
C ASP A 183 -26.30 4.39 -22.89
N PRO A 184 -25.78 4.58 -24.12
CA PRO A 184 -25.76 5.90 -24.73
C PRO A 184 -27.18 6.47 -24.74
N ILE A 185 -27.35 7.66 -24.17
CA ILE A 185 -28.61 8.39 -24.22
C ILE A 185 -28.94 8.60 -25.71
N PRO A 186 -30.12 8.20 -26.20
CA PRO A 186 -30.49 8.42 -27.59
C PRO A 186 -30.39 9.91 -27.94
N GLU A 187 -29.65 10.25 -29.00
CA GLU A 187 -29.61 11.62 -29.50
C GLU A 187 -31.02 12.06 -29.94
N GLU A 188 -31.61 13.01 -29.21
CA GLU A 188 -32.77 13.74 -29.70
C GLU A 188 -32.35 14.59 -30.90
N ASN A 189 -32.82 14.21 -32.08
CA ASN A 189 -32.72 15.03 -33.28
C ASN A 189 -33.52 16.33 -33.06
N HIS A 190 -32.81 17.40 -32.73
CA HIS A 190 -33.35 18.75 -32.81
C HIS A 190 -33.59 19.12 -34.28
N THR A 191 -34.81 18.86 -34.75
CA THR A 191 -35.34 19.51 -35.95
C THR A 191 -35.48 21.00 -35.64
N LYS A 192 -34.76 21.83 -36.39
CA LYS A 192 -34.82 23.29 -36.31
C LYS A 192 -36.17 23.76 -36.86
N ASP A 193 -37.06 24.24 -35.98
CA ASP A 193 -38.22 25.03 -36.42
C ASP A 193 -37.73 26.41 -36.89
N ALA A 194 -37.89 26.65 -38.18
CA ALA A 194 -37.70 27.95 -38.81
C ALA A 194 -38.91 28.86 -38.51
N ALA A 195 -38.59 30.11 -38.22
CA ALA A 195 -39.49 31.17 -37.79
C ALA A 195 -40.44 31.71 -38.88
N ILE A 196 -41.22 32.72 -38.45
CA ILE A 196 -41.99 33.75 -39.18
C ILE A 196 -43.51 33.46 -39.14
N GLY A 197 -44.40 34.19 -38.46
CA GLY A 197 -44.38 35.59 -38.02
C GLY A 197 -45.32 36.42 -38.90
N ALA A 198 -46.61 36.58 -38.52
CA ALA A 198 -47.47 37.70 -38.94
C ALA A 198 -48.84 37.68 -38.21
N LEU A 199 -49.03 38.58 -37.24
CA LEU A 199 -50.33 38.97 -36.70
C LEU A 199 -50.28 40.47 -36.36
N SER A 200 -50.83 41.30 -37.24
CA SER A 200 -51.52 42.59 -36.94
C SER A 200 -51.92 43.24 -38.28
N SER A 201 -53.20 43.59 -38.46
CA SER A 201 -53.69 44.96 -38.34
C SER A 201 -55.24 45.01 -38.43
N PRO A 202 -55.90 46.04 -37.87
CA PRO A 202 -57.34 46.10 -37.62
C PRO A 202 -58.15 46.62 -38.81
N GLY A 203 -59.42 46.24 -38.89
CA GLY A 203 -60.36 46.76 -39.89
C GLY A 203 -60.95 48.13 -39.49
N PRO A 204 -61.26 49.02 -40.46
CA PRO A 204 -62.06 50.22 -40.21
C PRO A 204 -63.55 49.94 -40.45
N GLY A 205 -64.41 50.47 -39.58
CA GLY A 205 -65.86 50.46 -39.78
C GLY A 205 -66.35 51.49 -40.79
N ARG A 206 -67.36 51.11 -41.57
CA ARG A 206 -68.46 51.86 -42.22
C ARG A 206 -69.52 50.79 -42.53
N GLY A 207 -70.83 50.94 -42.43
CA GLY A 207 -71.78 52.02 -42.22
C GLY A 207 -73.16 51.40 -42.45
#